data_AF-A0A975C4A4-F1
#
_entry.id   AF-A0A975C4A4-F1
#
_cell.length_a   1.000
_cell.length_b   1.000
_cell.length_c   1.000
_cell.angle_alpha   90.00
_cell.angle_beta   90.00
_cell.angle_gamma   90.00
#
_symmetry.space_group_name_H-M   'P 1'
#
loop_
_entity.id
_entity.type
_entity.pdbx_description
1 polymer ?
#
loop_
_entity_poly.entity_id
_entity_poly.type
_entity_poly.pdbx_seq_one_letter_code
_entity_poly.pdbx_strand_id
1 'polypeptide(L)'
;MDGKVRVDGECLVFPFGDGGYTLNAWSDGKPRQSHFAVVVRNRDGTGDATWNADPDDDRAGDPLGTVRLNDGCWVNDRARICSN
;
A
#
# COMPACT_ATOMS: atom_id res chain seq x y z
N MET A 1 1.10 -3.26 9.83
CA MET A 1 0.01 -2.38 10.28
C MET A 1 -0.35 -2.72 11.71
N ASP A 2 -0.46 -1.71 12.59
CA ASP A 2 -0.84 -1.87 14.01
C ASP A 2 -0.02 -3.00 14.69
N GLY A 3 1.29 -3.04 14.40
CA GLY A 3 2.22 -4.07 14.90
C GLY A 3 2.13 -5.46 14.24
N LYS A 4 1.17 -5.71 13.34
CA LYS A 4 1.02 -6.98 12.60
C LYS A 4 1.51 -6.88 11.17
N VAL A 5 2.24 -7.90 10.71
CA VAL A 5 2.59 -8.05 9.31
C VAL A 5 1.40 -8.66 8.57
N ARG A 6 0.91 -7.97 7.53
CA ARG A 6 -0.25 -8.39 6.72
C ARG A 6 0.16 -9.02 5.39
N VAL A 7 1.30 -8.57 4.87
CA VAL A 7 1.96 -9.11 3.68
C VAL A 7 3.45 -9.16 4.01
N ASP A 8 4.09 -10.29 3.74
CA ASP A 8 5.52 -10.51 3.90
C ASP A 8 6.01 -11.24 2.66
N GLY A 9 6.81 -10.56 1.82
CA GLY A 9 7.23 -11.08 0.51
C GLY A 9 7.47 -9.98 -0.53
N GLU A 10 7.81 -10.38 -1.76
CA GLU A 10 8.02 -9.46 -2.87
C GLU A 10 6.74 -8.65 -3.15
N CYS A 11 6.82 -7.34 -2.93
CA CYS A 11 5.74 -6.42 -3.24
C CYS A 11 5.90 -5.95 -4.68
N LEU A 12 5.04 -6.43 -5.58
CA LEU A 12 5.00 -5.88 -6.93
C LEU A 12 4.45 -4.46 -6.88
N VAL A 13 5.28 -3.51 -7.33
CA VAL A 13 4.96 -2.09 -7.39
C VAL A 13 4.47 -1.76 -8.78
N PHE A 14 3.21 -1.31 -8.92
CA PHE A 14 2.70 -0.84 -10.20
C PHE A 14 2.40 0.66 -10.14
N PRO A 15 2.99 1.47 -11.03
CA PRO A 15 2.67 2.89 -11.11
C PRO A 15 1.25 3.06 -11.66
N PHE A 16 0.46 3.89 -10.97
CA PHE A 16 -0.74 4.49 -11.53
C PHE A 16 -0.36 5.85 -12.16
N GLY A 17 -1.02 6.19 -13.27
CA GLY A 17 -0.68 7.34 -14.13
C GLY A 17 -0.65 8.71 -13.42
N ASP A 18 -1.21 8.81 -12.22
CA ASP A 18 -1.34 10.06 -11.46
C ASP A 18 -0.31 10.18 -10.31
N GLY A 19 0.75 9.37 -10.30
CA GLY A 19 1.82 9.43 -9.30
C GLY A 19 1.56 8.61 -8.03
N GLY A 20 0.48 7.84 -8.02
CA GLY A 20 0.25 6.79 -7.03
C GLY A 20 0.89 5.47 -7.43
N TYR A 21 1.12 4.58 -6.47
CA TYR A 21 1.59 3.23 -6.70
C TYR A 21 0.71 2.25 -5.91
N THR A 22 0.42 1.10 -6.53
CA THR A 22 -0.13 -0.05 -5.83
C THR A 22 1.01 -0.98 -5.43
N LEU A 23 0.95 -1.48 -4.21
CA LEU A 23 1.91 -2.42 -3.64
C LEU A 23 1.18 -3.75 -3.44
N ASN A 24 1.65 -4.78 -4.14
CA ASN A 24 0.96 -6.04 -4.41
C ASN A 24 -0.22 -5.86 -5.37
N ALA A 25 0.01 -5.24 -6.54
CA ALA A 25 -0.93 -5.42 -7.65
C ALA A 25 -0.52 -6.65 -8.48
N TRP A 26 -1.50 -7.34 -9.06
CA TRP A 26 -1.30 -8.56 -9.83
C TRP A 26 -1.88 -8.37 -11.23
N SER A 27 -1.12 -8.73 -12.27
CA SER A 27 -1.56 -8.64 -13.67
C SER A 27 -2.69 -9.61 -14.00
N ASP A 28 -2.73 -10.75 -13.30
CA ASP A 28 -3.70 -11.84 -13.53
C ASP A 28 -4.88 -11.80 -12.55
N GLY A 29 -5.07 -10.65 -11.88
CA GLY A 29 -6.08 -10.45 -10.85
C GLY A 29 -5.58 -10.76 -9.44
N LYS A 30 -6.24 -10.17 -8.44
CA LYS A 30 -5.88 -10.32 -7.03
C LYS A 30 -6.07 -11.78 -6.56
N PRO A 31 -5.05 -12.42 -5.97
CA PRO A 31 -5.21 -13.73 -5.36
C PRO A 31 -6.23 -13.67 -4.23
N ARG A 32 -6.97 -14.77 -4.05
CA ARG A 32 -7.95 -14.88 -2.98
C ARG A 32 -7.28 -14.64 -1.62
N GLN A 33 -8.01 -14.02 -0.71
CA GLN A 33 -7.56 -13.81 0.67
C GLN A 33 -6.20 -13.08 0.78
N SER A 34 -5.99 -12.04 -0.04
CA SER A 34 -4.73 -11.29 -0.10
C SER A 34 -4.92 -9.82 0.27
N HIS A 35 -3.88 -9.20 0.82
CA HIS A 35 -3.87 -7.77 1.09
C HIS A 35 -2.98 -7.01 0.09
N PHE A 36 -3.36 -5.77 -0.20
CA PHE A 36 -2.61 -4.81 -0.99
C PHE A 36 -2.85 -3.40 -0.44
N ALA A 37 -1.91 -2.51 -0.73
CA ALA A 37 -2.00 -1.11 -0.32
C ALA A 37 -1.76 -0.20 -1.52
N VAL A 38 -2.30 1.00 -1.45
CA VAL A 38 -2.12 2.05 -2.45
C VAL A 38 -1.58 3.27 -1.73
N VAL A 39 -0.56 3.87 -2.31
CA VAL A 39 -0.03 5.15 -1.83
C VAL A 39 -0.11 6.15 -2.96
N VAL A 40 -0.90 7.20 -2.79
CA VAL A 40 -0.95 8.34 -3.71
C VAL A 40 0.05 9.39 -3.22
N ARG A 41 1.08 9.70 -4.02
CA ARG A 41 2.08 10.68 -3.61
C ARG A 41 1.55 12.10 -3.76
N ASN A 42 1.74 12.88 -2.71
CA ASN A 42 1.39 14.29 -2.67
C ASN A 42 2.57 15.16 -3.12
N ARG A 43 2.27 16.40 -3.53
CA ARG A 43 3.28 17.36 -4.01
C ARG A 43 4.25 17.82 -2.91
N ASP A 44 3.85 17.72 -1.65
CA ASP A 44 4.67 18.07 -0.48
C ASP A 44 5.64 16.95 -0.04
N GLY A 45 5.68 15.84 -0.79
CA GLY A 45 6.53 14.69 -0.50
C GLY A 45 5.91 13.68 0.48
N THR A 46 4.70 13.92 0.97
CA THR A 46 3.91 12.91 1.69
C THR A 46 3.20 11.96 0.72
N GLY A 47 2.50 10.97 1.25
CA GLY A 47 1.54 10.20 0.48
C GLY A 47 0.30 9.86 1.30
N ASP A 48 -0.83 9.71 0.65
CA ASP A 48 -2.06 9.21 1.28
C ASP A 48 -2.18 7.72 1.00
N ALA A 49 -2.23 6.93 2.07
CA ALA A 49 -2.23 5.48 2.01
C ALA A 49 -3.61 4.90 2.29
N THR A 50 -4.01 3.94 1.46
CA THR A 50 -5.19 3.10 1.67
C THR A 50 -4.83 1.62 1.50
N TRP A 51 -5.68 0.73 2.02
CA TRP A 51 -5.53 -0.72 1.89
C TRP A 51 -6.88 -1.41 1.84
N ASN A 52 -6.91 -2.69 1.47
CA ASN A 52 -8.10 -3.53 1.55
C ASN A 52 -8.13 -4.20 2.94
N ALA A 53 -8.87 -3.63 3.89
CA ALA A 53 -8.88 -4.17 5.26
C ALA A 53 -9.42 -5.61 5.32
N ASP A 54 -10.37 -5.92 4.43
CA ASP A 54 -10.81 -7.28 4.15
C ASP A 54 -9.95 -7.90 3.03
N PRO A 55 -9.32 -9.06 3.26
CA PRO A 55 -8.54 -9.75 2.23
C PRO A 55 -9.38 -10.28 1.05
N ASP A 56 -10.71 -10.25 1.11
CA ASP A 56 -11.61 -10.51 -0.03
C ASP A 56 -11.98 -9.24 -0.82
N ASP A 57 -11.70 -8.04 -0.31
CA ASP A 57 -12.05 -6.80 -1.00
C ASP A 57 -11.17 -6.53 -2.23
N ASP A 58 -11.79 -6.22 -3.37
CA ASP A 58 -11.09 -5.89 -4.61
C ASP A 58 -10.62 -4.43 -4.67
N ARG A 59 -10.80 -3.66 -3.60
CA ARG A 59 -10.45 -2.24 -3.53
C ARG A 59 -9.74 -1.90 -2.23
N ALA A 60 -8.75 -1.02 -2.33
CA ALA A 60 -8.10 -0.42 -1.18
C ALA A 60 -8.85 0.83 -0.72
N GLY A 61 -9.99 0.64 -0.07
CA GLY A 61 -10.86 1.74 0.38
C GLY A 61 -10.56 2.24 1.80
N ASP A 62 -9.91 1.42 2.64
CA ASP A 62 -9.70 1.76 4.04
C ASP A 62 -8.51 2.69 4.23
N PRO A 63 -8.65 3.80 4.96
CA PRO A 63 -7.56 4.74 5.15
C PRO A 63 -6.52 4.21 6.15
N LEU A 64 -5.25 4.20 5.73
CA LEU A 64 -4.09 4.09 6.61
C LEU A 64 -3.58 5.46 7.06
N GLY A 65 -4.05 6.53 6.42
CA GLY A 65 -3.70 7.91 6.69
C GLY A 65 -2.49 8.38 5.88
N THR A 66 -2.03 9.59 6.20
CA THR A 66 -0.86 10.18 5.55
C THR A 66 0.41 9.49 6.04
N VAL A 67 1.30 9.18 5.10
CA VAL A 67 2.58 8.50 5.28
C VAL A 67 3.72 9.34 4.73
N ARG A 68 4.93 9.11 5.23
CA ARG A 68 6.17 9.71 4.71
C ARG A 68 7.12 8.63 4.23
N LEU A 69 7.88 8.92 3.18
CA LEU A 69 8.92 8.02 2.72
C LEU A 69 10.11 8.09 3.67
N ASN A 70 10.49 6.95 4.23
CA ASN A 70 11.65 6.77 5.09
C ASN A 70 12.33 5.45 4.72
N ASP A 71 13.59 5.51 4.30
CA ASP A 71 14.42 4.35 3.92
C ASP A 71 13.71 3.35 2.99
N GLY A 72 13.09 3.85 1.91
CA GLY A 72 12.38 3.02 0.92
C GLY A 72 11.01 2.50 1.36
N CYS A 73 10.53 2.89 2.55
CA CYS A 73 9.21 2.54 3.06
C CYS A 73 8.35 3.77 3.31
N TRP A 74 7.07 3.68 2.98
CA TRP A 74 6.06 4.63 3.42
C TRP A 74 5.63 4.30 4.85
N VAL A 75 5.83 5.24 5.78
CA VAL A 75 5.62 5.02 7.21
C VAL A 75 4.75 6.10 7.86
N ASN A 76 3.97 5.67 8.84
CA ASN A 76 3.36 6.50 9.88
C ASN A 76 3.18 5.67 11.17
N ASP A 77 2.46 6.21 12.15
CA ASP A 77 2.26 5.54 13.46
C ASP A 77 1.55 4.18 13.35
N ARG A 78 0.82 3.95 12.25
CA ARG A 78 -0.04 2.75 12.06
C ARG A 78 0.51 1.79 11.02
N ALA A 79 1.19 2.29 10.00
CA ALA A 79 1.55 1.54 8.81
C ALA A 79 3.03 1.71 8.46
N ARG A 80 3.60 0.63 7.96
CA ARG A 80 4.89 0.59 7.28
C ARG A 80 4.69 -0.22 6.02
N ILE A 81 4.91 0.41 4.88
CA ILE A 81 4.65 -0.16 3.55
C ILE A 81 5.93 -0.01 2.74
N CYS A 82 6.63 -1.11 2.52
CA CYS A 82 7.93 -1.10 1.87
C CYS A 82 7.82 -1.59 0.43
N SER A 83 8.46 -0.88 -0.49
CA SER A 83 8.76 -1.36 -1.84
C SER A 83 10.23 -1.72 -1.85
N ASN A 84 10.54 -3.01 -1.91
CA ASN A 84 11.93 -3.48 -2.04
C ASN A 84 12.43 -3.32 -3.48
#